data_AF-V5GCN0-F1
#
_entry.id   AF-V5GCN0-F1
#
_cell.length_a   1.000
_cell.length_b   1.000
_cell.length_c   1.000
_cell.angle_alpha   90.00
_cell.angle_beta   90.00
_cell.angle_gamma   90.00
#
_symmetry.space_group_name_H-M   'P 1'
#
loop_
_entity.id
_entity.type
_entity.pdbx_description
1 polymer ?
#
loop_
_entity_poly.entity_id
_entity_poly.type
_entity_poly.pdbx_seq_one_letter_code
_entity_poly.pdbx_strand_id
1 'polypeptide(L)'
;MVLKQSIRRPNPPLADSVFKMFQMHGKVVIITGGSGGIGYQVARGLAEAGANVALWYNNSSKTEQLAASLEKDFAIRAKAYKCSVQNFNEVQVATDAVIRDFGRLDVMIANAGIPSKAGGLDDKLENWQKVVDVDFSGAYYCARAAGEIFRKQGHGNMIFTASMSGHAANVPQQQACYNACKAGVIHLAKSLAVEWAEFARVNCVSPGYIDTPISGDCPFEMKEEWYSLTPLKRDGDPRELKGVYLYLASDASTYTTGADIIETNRSFVLRAVKDVSLEDRPIPELKDPWDVRVHVAQTGICGSDVHYWQRGRIGDFVLKSPIVLGHESSGSVVAVGPAVKNLKVGDRVAIEPGVPCRHCDYCRGGSYNLCPDTVFAATPPHDGTLSKYYITQADYCYPLPAHMDLEEGALVEPVAVAVQITKVGKVSPNQTIVVFGCGPIGLLCQAVCKAYSAKRVIGVDISRSRAEFALTFGADYVFVPPTKPDGTDDSIWNEQIARIMKEKFNLGEGPDVVLEATGAQACIQTGIHLTKKGGTYVQAGMGRENVVFPITTACIRDLHIRGSIRYTVGCYPTAVDLIASGKIDVKRLVTNRFKFEQAEEAFELVRQGKENVIKVIIEGVSS
;
A
#
# COMPACT_ATOMS: atom_id res chain seq x y z
N MET A 1 -28.53 -23.49 42.83
CA MET A 1 -27.72 -23.19 41.63
C MET A 1 -27.86 -21.70 41.33
N VAL A 2 -26.80 -20.91 41.55
CA VAL A 2 -26.79 -19.50 41.13
C VAL A 2 -26.61 -19.50 39.62
N LEU A 3 -27.64 -19.09 38.88
CA LEU A 3 -27.58 -18.95 37.42
C LEU A 3 -26.46 -17.94 37.09
N LYS A 4 -25.42 -18.39 36.39
CA LYS A 4 -24.38 -17.49 35.87
C LYS A 4 -25.02 -16.62 34.79
N GLN A 5 -25.25 -15.35 35.10
CA GLN A 5 -25.74 -14.37 34.14
C GLN A 5 -24.57 -13.88 33.28
N SER A 6 -24.73 -13.91 31.96
CA SER A 6 -23.68 -13.44 31.04
C SER A 6 -23.52 -11.92 31.14
N ILE A 7 -22.28 -11.44 31.12
CA ILE A 7 -21.96 -10.01 31.01
C ILE A 7 -22.27 -9.44 29.61
N ARG A 8 -22.60 -10.31 28.63
CA ARG A 8 -22.92 -9.92 27.26
C ARG A 8 -24.29 -9.21 27.22
N ARG A 9 -24.28 -7.94 26.80
CA ARG A 9 -25.51 -7.21 26.44
C ARG A 9 -26.15 -7.82 25.16
N PRO A 10 -27.49 -7.85 25.05
CA PRO A 10 -28.15 -8.31 23.83
C PRO A 10 -27.80 -7.39 22.65
N ASN A 11 -27.83 -7.96 21.44
CA ASN A 11 -27.69 -7.15 20.22
C ASN A 11 -28.89 -6.17 20.12
N PRO A 12 -28.68 -4.95 19.59
CA PRO A 12 -29.79 -4.05 19.35
C PRO A 12 -30.73 -4.61 18.27
N PRO A 13 -32.03 -4.27 18.29
CA PRO A 13 -32.93 -4.62 17.20
C PRO A 13 -32.52 -3.83 15.94
N LEU A 14 -32.09 -4.55 14.91
CA LEU A 14 -31.71 -3.98 13.62
C LEU A 14 -32.69 -4.44 12.54
N ALA A 15 -32.95 -3.58 11.56
CA ALA A 15 -33.71 -3.96 10.39
C ALA A 15 -32.84 -4.80 9.45
N ASP A 16 -33.38 -5.85 8.82
CA ASP A 16 -32.60 -6.68 7.87
C ASP A 16 -32.11 -5.90 6.63
N SER A 17 -32.81 -4.82 6.26
CA SER A 17 -32.45 -4.00 5.11
C SER A 17 -31.43 -2.93 5.49
N VAL A 18 -30.28 -2.94 4.82
CA VAL A 18 -29.25 -1.89 4.95
C VAL A 18 -29.82 -0.48 4.74
N PHE A 19 -30.70 -0.30 3.75
CA PHE A 19 -31.35 1.00 3.50
C PHE A 19 -32.23 1.44 4.66
N LYS A 20 -32.91 0.51 5.34
CA LYS A 20 -33.69 0.82 6.55
C LYS A 20 -32.78 1.17 7.73
N MET A 21 -31.62 0.52 7.87
CA MET A 21 -30.65 0.86 8.91
C MET A 21 -30.12 2.30 8.77
N PHE A 22 -30.03 2.81 7.54
CA PHE A 22 -29.63 4.18 7.23
C PHE A 22 -30.75 5.23 7.36
N GLN A 23 -32.01 4.83 7.61
CA GLN A 23 -33.10 5.78 7.79
C GLN A 23 -32.97 6.53 9.12
N MET A 24 -33.32 7.82 9.08
CA MET A 24 -33.22 8.74 10.21
C MET A 24 -34.58 9.34 10.62
N HIS A 25 -35.69 8.81 10.10
CA HIS A 25 -37.04 9.28 10.40
C HIS A 25 -37.29 9.44 11.90
N GLY A 26 -37.70 10.63 12.31
CA GLY A 26 -38.03 10.96 13.69
C GLY A 26 -36.82 11.18 14.62
N LYS A 27 -35.59 10.94 14.15
CA LYS A 27 -34.37 11.28 14.91
C LYS A 27 -34.09 12.78 14.82
N VAL A 28 -33.52 13.34 15.88
CA VAL A 28 -33.16 14.76 15.97
C VAL A 28 -31.65 14.92 16.01
N VAL A 29 -31.12 15.76 15.13
CA VAL A 29 -29.69 15.99 14.97
C VAL A 29 -29.36 17.45 15.22
N ILE A 30 -28.41 17.74 16.11
CA ILE A 30 -27.76 19.05 16.21
C ILE A 30 -26.46 19.03 15.42
N ILE A 31 -26.21 20.08 14.63
CA ILE A 31 -24.98 20.25 13.85
C ILE A 31 -24.42 21.64 14.06
N THR A 32 -23.20 21.73 14.60
CA THR A 32 -22.51 23.00 14.76
C THR A 32 -21.79 23.45 13.49
N GLY A 33 -21.76 24.75 13.23
CA GLY A 33 -21.27 25.27 11.95
C GLY A 33 -22.20 24.96 10.78
N GLY A 34 -23.51 24.85 11.03
CA GLY A 34 -24.52 24.44 10.04
C GLY A 34 -24.83 25.44 8.93
N SER A 35 -24.11 26.56 8.85
CA SER A 35 -24.36 27.64 7.88
C SER A 35 -23.73 27.44 6.51
N GLY A 36 -22.87 26.42 6.33
CA GLY A 36 -22.17 26.17 5.06
C GLY A 36 -21.18 25.00 5.15
N GLY A 37 -20.41 24.79 4.08
CA GLY A 37 -19.35 23.77 4.02
C GLY A 37 -19.81 22.36 4.40
N ILE A 38 -18.98 21.66 5.17
CA ILE A 38 -19.25 20.30 5.68
C ILE A 38 -20.55 20.28 6.50
N GLY A 39 -20.71 21.20 7.45
CA GLY A 39 -21.84 21.21 8.37
C GLY A 39 -23.19 21.25 7.67
N TYR A 40 -23.35 22.14 6.66
CA TYR A 40 -24.59 22.21 5.90
C TYR A 40 -24.81 21.00 4.97
N GLN A 41 -23.76 20.50 4.30
CA GLN A 41 -23.94 19.33 3.43
C GLN A 41 -24.26 18.06 4.22
N VAL A 42 -23.64 17.87 5.39
CA VAL A 42 -23.99 16.80 6.34
C VAL A 42 -25.43 16.96 6.82
N ALA A 43 -25.84 18.17 7.22
CA ALA A 43 -27.23 18.46 7.60
C ALA A 43 -28.23 18.06 6.51
N ARG A 44 -27.94 18.45 5.27
CA ARG A 44 -28.77 18.10 4.11
C ARG A 44 -28.80 16.58 3.89
N GLY A 45 -27.66 15.88 4.00
CA GLY A 45 -27.59 14.42 3.86
C GLY A 45 -28.38 13.65 4.92
N LEU A 46 -28.40 14.15 6.16
CA LEU A 46 -29.21 13.55 7.24
C LEU A 46 -30.69 13.88 7.09
N ALA A 47 -31.04 15.09 6.64
CA ALA A 47 -32.41 15.46 6.28
C ALA A 47 -32.94 14.62 5.11
N GLU A 48 -32.12 14.35 4.08
CA GLU A 48 -32.41 13.42 2.99
C GLU A 48 -32.77 12.01 3.49
N ALA A 49 -32.18 11.59 4.61
CA ALA A 49 -32.47 10.31 5.27
C ALA A 49 -33.66 10.37 6.25
N GLY A 50 -34.28 11.55 6.44
CA GLY A 50 -35.47 11.76 7.27
C GLY A 50 -35.21 12.32 8.68
N ALA A 51 -33.99 12.77 9.01
CA ALA A 51 -33.71 13.41 10.30
C ALA A 51 -34.36 14.80 10.39
N ASN A 52 -34.85 15.13 11.58
CA ASN A 52 -35.10 16.51 11.98
C ASN A 52 -33.77 17.19 12.35
N VAL A 53 -33.54 18.42 11.91
CA VAL A 53 -32.21 19.05 12.00
C VAL A 53 -32.25 20.40 12.71
N ALA A 54 -31.38 20.56 13.72
CA ALA A 54 -31.09 21.82 14.38
C ALA A 54 -29.73 22.36 13.90
N LEU A 55 -29.76 23.44 13.11
CA LEU A 55 -28.56 24.09 12.57
C LEU A 55 -28.04 25.14 13.54
N TRP A 56 -26.88 24.89 14.13
CA TRP A 56 -26.24 25.87 15.00
C TRP A 56 -25.27 26.74 14.22
N TYR A 57 -25.32 28.05 14.49
CA TYR A 57 -24.46 29.03 13.86
C TYR A 57 -24.03 30.12 14.84
N ASN A 58 -22.83 30.66 14.66
CA ASN A 58 -22.39 31.83 15.43
C ASN A 58 -22.74 33.12 14.68
N ASN A 59 -22.20 33.27 13.46
CA ASN A 59 -22.42 34.43 12.60
C ASN A 59 -22.85 33.97 11.21
N SER A 60 -24.10 34.24 10.84
CA SER A 60 -24.64 33.99 9.50
C SER A 60 -25.98 34.70 9.34
N SER A 61 -26.21 35.32 8.19
CA SER A 61 -27.51 35.89 7.82
C SER A 61 -28.39 34.91 7.04
N LYS A 62 -27.88 33.71 6.70
CA LYS A 62 -28.53 32.76 5.79
C LYS A 62 -29.03 31.48 6.47
N THR A 63 -28.62 31.18 7.71
CA THR A 63 -28.92 29.87 8.34
C THR A 63 -30.42 29.63 8.53
N GLU A 64 -31.19 30.67 8.87
CA GLU A 64 -32.66 30.56 8.99
C GLU A 64 -33.30 30.13 7.65
N GLN A 65 -32.84 30.72 6.54
CA GLN A 65 -33.33 30.37 5.21
C GLN A 65 -32.92 28.94 4.83
N LEU A 66 -31.68 28.55 5.14
CA LEU A 66 -31.19 27.19 4.91
C LEU A 66 -31.99 26.14 5.68
N ALA A 67 -32.32 26.41 6.95
CA ALA A 67 -33.19 25.54 7.74
C ALA A 67 -34.59 25.42 7.12
N ALA A 68 -35.19 26.55 6.71
CA ALA A 68 -36.49 26.55 6.05
C ALA A 68 -36.48 25.78 4.71
N SER A 69 -35.38 25.84 3.95
CA SER A 69 -35.19 25.04 2.74
C SER A 69 -35.12 23.54 3.05
N LEU A 70 -34.37 23.12 4.08
CA LEU A 70 -34.30 21.70 4.46
C LEU A 70 -35.67 21.15 4.90
N GLU A 71 -36.42 21.94 5.68
CA GLU A 71 -37.78 21.58 6.11
C GLU A 71 -38.72 21.38 4.93
N LYS A 72 -38.68 22.31 3.96
CA LYS A 72 -39.49 22.23 2.74
C LYS A 72 -39.06 21.08 1.82
N ASP A 73 -37.77 20.92 1.55
CA ASP A 73 -37.27 20.00 0.53
C ASP A 73 -37.42 18.52 0.96
N PHE A 74 -37.36 18.23 2.26
CA PHE A 74 -37.37 16.86 2.78
C PHE A 74 -38.56 16.54 3.68
N ALA A 75 -39.49 17.48 3.89
CA ALA A 75 -40.66 17.32 4.76
C ALA A 75 -40.30 16.86 6.19
N ILE A 76 -39.21 17.41 6.71
CA ILE A 76 -38.70 17.21 8.08
C ILE A 76 -38.86 18.51 8.88
N ARG A 77 -38.66 18.46 10.21
CA ARG A 77 -38.58 19.68 11.01
C ARG A 77 -37.15 20.20 10.99
N ALA A 78 -36.93 21.47 10.63
CA ALA A 78 -35.61 22.09 10.71
C ALA A 78 -35.66 23.51 11.29
N LYS A 79 -34.70 23.84 12.15
CA LYS A 79 -34.62 25.16 12.77
C LYS A 79 -33.19 25.60 13.00
N ALA A 80 -32.93 26.90 12.84
CA ALA A 80 -31.63 27.48 13.13
C ALA A 80 -31.55 28.01 14.56
N TYR A 81 -30.37 27.92 15.16
CA TYR A 81 -30.09 28.38 16.52
C TYR A 81 -28.78 29.17 16.52
N LYS A 82 -28.85 30.42 16.96
CA LYS A 82 -27.65 31.23 17.18
C LYS A 82 -26.95 30.76 18.46
N CYS A 83 -25.74 30.24 18.34
CA CYS A 83 -24.96 29.70 19.44
C CYS A 83 -23.46 29.83 19.14
N SER A 84 -22.72 30.55 20.00
CA SER A 84 -21.26 30.50 19.99
C SER A 84 -20.77 29.29 20.77
N VAL A 85 -20.14 28.34 20.08
CA VAL A 85 -19.57 27.14 20.73
C VAL A 85 -18.42 27.45 21.69
N GLN A 86 -17.88 28.67 21.67
CA GLN A 86 -16.85 29.13 22.62
C GLN A 86 -17.41 29.35 24.04
N ASN A 87 -18.74 29.44 24.18
CA ASN A 87 -19.39 29.75 25.45
C ASN A 87 -20.28 28.58 25.88
N PHE A 88 -19.87 27.86 26.92
CA PHE A 88 -20.62 26.70 27.44
C PHE A 88 -22.07 27.05 27.82
N ASN A 89 -22.33 28.24 28.37
CA ASN A 89 -23.70 28.63 28.73
C ASN A 89 -24.59 28.80 27.50
N GLU A 90 -24.07 29.36 26.41
CA GLU A 90 -24.81 29.45 25.14
C GLU A 90 -25.06 28.07 24.53
N VAL A 91 -24.08 27.17 24.62
CA VAL A 91 -24.22 25.76 24.18
C VAL A 91 -25.32 25.06 24.98
N GLN A 92 -25.36 25.25 26.30
CA GLN A 92 -26.39 24.67 27.16
C GLN A 92 -27.78 25.23 26.80
N VAL A 93 -27.92 26.56 26.73
CA VAL A 93 -29.20 27.22 26.38
C VAL A 93 -29.70 26.80 25.00
N ALA A 94 -28.81 26.69 24.01
CA ALA A 94 -29.18 26.24 22.67
C ALA A 94 -29.57 24.75 22.65
N THR A 95 -28.89 23.91 23.43
CA THR A 95 -29.26 22.48 23.58
C THR A 95 -30.65 22.36 24.19
N ASP A 96 -30.91 23.05 25.29
CA ASP A 96 -32.21 23.03 25.97
C ASP A 96 -33.33 23.57 25.07
N ALA A 97 -33.03 24.58 24.25
CA ALA A 97 -33.96 25.08 23.24
C ALA A 97 -34.29 24.01 22.19
N VAL A 98 -33.30 23.26 21.70
CA VAL A 98 -33.54 22.13 20.78
C VAL A 98 -34.38 21.05 21.45
N ILE A 99 -34.13 20.70 22.71
CA ILE A 99 -34.94 19.71 23.43
C ILE A 99 -36.38 20.19 23.61
N ARG A 100 -36.58 21.47 23.97
CA ARG A 100 -37.93 22.04 24.08
C ARG A 100 -38.67 22.00 22.75
N ASP A 101 -37.99 22.35 21.67
CA ASP A 101 -38.63 22.50 20.36
C ASP A 101 -38.84 21.13 19.69
N PHE A 102 -37.89 20.19 19.79
CA PHE A 102 -37.91 18.90 19.10
C PHE A 102 -38.26 17.69 19.99
N GLY A 103 -38.17 17.83 21.31
CA GLY A 103 -38.54 16.82 22.32
C GLY A 103 -37.45 15.80 22.68
N ARG A 104 -36.38 15.69 21.88
CA ARG A 104 -35.29 14.72 22.05
C ARG A 104 -34.00 15.18 21.35
N LEU A 105 -32.90 14.50 21.63
CA LEU A 105 -31.65 14.61 20.86
C LEU A 105 -31.07 13.22 20.61
N ASP A 106 -30.89 12.84 19.34
CA ASP A 106 -30.36 11.53 18.97
C ASP A 106 -28.89 11.60 18.56
N VAL A 107 -28.53 12.67 17.84
CA VAL A 107 -27.17 12.85 17.31
C VAL A 107 -26.69 14.28 17.56
N MET A 108 -25.48 14.42 18.09
CA MET A 108 -24.76 15.69 18.19
C MET A 108 -23.53 15.64 17.29
N ILE A 109 -23.45 16.55 16.33
CA ILE A 109 -22.30 16.69 15.43
C ILE A 109 -21.55 17.98 15.78
N ALA A 110 -20.44 17.83 16.50
CA ALA A 110 -19.51 18.93 16.79
C ALA A 110 -18.61 19.13 15.56
N ASN A 111 -19.06 19.98 14.64
CA ASN A 111 -18.41 20.25 13.36
C ASN A 111 -17.79 21.66 13.25
N ALA A 112 -18.19 22.61 14.09
CA ALA A 112 -17.62 23.96 14.08
C ALA A 112 -16.09 23.94 14.25
N GLY A 113 -15.40 24.74 13.45
CA GLY A 113 -13.95 24.89 13.49
C GLY A 113 -13.50 26.14 12.75
N ILE A 114 -12.30 26.63 13.05
CA ILE A 114 -11.64 27.75 12.40
C ILE A 114 -10.14 27.44 12.18
N PRO A 115 -9.53 27.94 11.10
CA PRO A 115 -8.11 27.70 10.84
C PRO A 115 -7.23 28.57 11.74
N SER A 116 -5.98 28.12 11.98
CA SER A 116 -4.91 29.02 12.43
C SER A 116 -4.62 30.07 11.36
N LYS A 117 -4.14 31.25 11.76
CA LYS A 117 -3.89 32.37 10.84
C LYS A 117 -2.41 32.50 10.45
N ALA A 118 -1.49 31.96 11.24
CA ALA A 118 -0.07 31.89 10.92
C ALA A 118 0.64 30.73 11.64
N GLY A 119 1.94 30.58 11.36
CA GLY A 119 2.81 29.61 12.03
C GLY A 119 3.02 29.93 13.51
N GLY A 120 3.48 28.95 14.29
CA GLY A 120 3.45 29.03 15.76
C GLY A 120 4.12 30.25 16.39
N LEU A 121 5.22 30.74 15.81
CA LEU A 121 5.90 31.97 16.28
C LEU A 121 5.36 33.25 15.65
N ASP A 122 4.69 33.13 14.51
CA ASP A 122 4.22 34.25 13.69
C ASP A 122 2.74 34.59 13.95
N ASP A 123 2.01 33.71 14.65
CA ASP A 123 0.61 33.93 15.03
C ASP A 123 0.50 34.72 16.34
N LYS A 124 -0.65 35.39 16.51
CA LYS A 124 -0.96 36.14 17.72
C LYS A 124 -1.49 35.21 18.81
N LEU A 125 -1.15 35.48 20.06
CA LEU A 125 -1.64 34.69 21.20
C LEU A 125 -3.17 34.70 21.30
N GLU A 126 -3.85 35.78 20.89
CA GLU A 126 -5.31 35.82 20.89
C GLU A 126 -5.92 34.88 19.83
N ASN A 127 -5.23 34.69 18.69
CA ASN A 127 -5.66 33.74 17.67
C ASN A 127 -5.49 32.30 18.16
N TRP A 128 -4.42 32.02 18.90
CA TRP A 128 -4.25 30.72 19.58
C TRP A 128 -5.45 30.42 20.46
N GLN A 129 -5.79 31.32 21.40
CA GLN A 129 -6.89 31.08 22.33
C GLN A 129 -8.23 30.91 21.60
N LYS A 130 -8.47 31.69 20.54
CA LYS A 130 -9.67 31.58 19.74
C LYS A 130 -9.79 30.21 19.04
N VAL A 131 -8.69 29.70 18.47
CA VAL A 131 -8.67 28.35 17.87
C VAL A 131 -8.91 27.29 18.94
N VAL A 132 -8.27 27.39 20.10
CA VAL A 132 -8.52 26.46 21.23
C VAL A 132 -9.99 26.49 21.65
N ASP A 133 -10.58 27.68 21.80
CA ASP A 133 -11.95 27.85 22.29
C ASP A 133 -12.99 27.31 21.31
N VAL A 134 -12.76 27.45 20.01
CA VAL A 134 -13.68 26.93 18.98
C VAL A 134 -13.43 25.45 18.71
N ASP A 135 -12.19 25.07 18.38
CA ASP A 135 -11.86 23.79 17.77
C ASP A 135 -11.64 22.66 18.78
N PHE A 136 -11.37 22.98 20.05
CA PHE A 136 -11.21 21.99 21.12
C PHE A 136 -12.22 22.17 22.25
N SER A 137 -12.19 23.32 22.95
CA SER A 137 -13.11 23.58 24.07
C SER A 137 -14.56 23.55 23.61
N GLY A 138 -14.89 24.17 22.47
CA GLY A 138 -16.24 24.16 21.92
C GLY A 138 -16.74 22.78 21.54
N ALA A 139 -15.86 21.91 21.01
CA ALA A 139 -16.17 20.51 20.77
C ALA A 139 -16.50 19.77 22.09
N TYR A 140 -15.70 20.00 23.14
CA TYR A 140 -15.98 19.45 24.47
C TYR A 140 -17.28 19.99 25.08
N TYR A 141 -17.57 21.29 24.98
CA TYR A 141 -18.81 21.89 25.47
C TYR A 141 -20.05 21.27 24.80
N CYS A 142 -19.98 21.07 23.49
CA CYS A 142 -20.99 20.36 22.72
C CYS A 142 -21.21 18.94 23.22
N ALA A 143 -20.13 18.18 23.40
CA ALA A 143 -20.19 16.84 23.98
C ALA A 143 -20.79 16.85 25.40
N ARG A 144 -20.37 17.78 26.26
CA ARG A 144 -20.86 17.86 27.64
C ARG A 144 -22.37 18.06 27.68
N ALA A 145 -22.88 19.05 26.94
CA ALA A 145 -24.32 19.35 26.93
C ALA A 145 -25.14 18.20 26.32
N ALA A 146 -24.70 17.64 25.19
CA ALA A 146 -25.38 16.51 24.56
C ALA A 146 -25.31 15.23 25.41
N GLY A 147 -24.17 14.94 26.03
CA GLY A 147 -23.95 13.78 26.88
C GLY A 147 -24.85 13.77 28.12
N GLU A 148 -25.16 14.93 28.69
CA GLU A 148 -26.14 15.03 29.78
C GLU A 148 -27.55 14.63 29.34
N ILE A 149 -27.94 14.95 28.09
CA ILE A 149 -29.21 14.51 27.50
C ILE A 149 -29.17 13.01 27.18
N PHE A 150 -28.13 12.55 26.48
CA PHE A 150 -27.97 11.15 26.10
C PHE A 150 -28.02 10.21 27.31
N ARG A 151 -27.35 10.58 28.40
CA ARG A 151 -27.37 9.81 29.65
C ARG A 151 -28.75 9.73 30.27
N LYS A 152 -29.54 10.81 30.23
CA LYS A 152 -30.94 10.82 30.73
C LYS A 152 -31.85 9.96 29.84
N GLN A 153 -31.64 9.97 28.53
CA GLN A 153 -32.41 9.16 27.57
C GLN A 153 -32.00 7.69 27.53
N GLY A 154 -30.77 7.37 27.96
CA GLY A 154 -30.17 6.03 27.86
C GLY A 154 -29.67 5.67 26.46
N HIS A 155 -29.75 6.59 25.50
CA HIS A 155 -29.23 6.42 24.14
C HIS A 155 -28.75 7.77 23.58
N GLY A 156 -27.79 7.72 22.66
CA GLY A 156 -27.28 8.90 21.96
C GLY A 156 -26.08 8.61 21.07
N ASN A 157 -25.73 9.59 20.25
CA ASN A 157 -24.63 9.47 19.31
C ASN A 157 -23.88 10.80 19.17
N MET A 158 -22.61 10.79 19.51
CA MET A 158 -21.72 11.94 19.40
C MET A 158 -20.76 11.74 18.22
N ILE A 159 -20.73 12.70 17.31
CA ILE A 159 -19.81 12.69 16.17
C ILE A 159 -18.98 13.97 16.23
N PHE A 160 -17.67 13.81 16.36
CA PHE A 160 -16.73 14.90 16.23
C PHE A 160 -16.26 15.03 14.78
N THR A 161 -16.01 16.26 14.36
CA THR A 161 -15.26 16.56 13.13
C THR A 161 -13.89 17.05 13.52
N ALA A 162 -12.89 16.20 13.37
CA ALA A 162 -11.49 16.56 13.56
C ALA A 162 -10.87 16.97 12.20
N SER A 163 -9.70 16.42 11.86
CA SER A 163 -8.99 16.70 10.60
C SER A 163 -7.85 15.70 10.43
N MET A 164 -7.44 15.42 9.19
CA MET A 164 -6.14 14.79 8.92
C MET A 164 -4.98 15.50 9.62
N SER A 165 -5.12 16.81 9.87
CA SER A 165 -4.18 17.67 10.63
C SER A 165 -3.95 17.22 12.09
N GLY A 166 -4.87 16.43 12.64
CA GLY A 166 -4.69 15.82 13.96
C GLY A 166 -3.82 14.56 13.94
N HIS A 167 -3.52 14.02 12.75
CA HIS A 167 -2.68 12.83 12.54
C HIS A 167 -1.32 13.17 11.94
N ALA A 168 -1.23 14.26 11.18
CA ALA A 168 -0.01 14.68 10.51
C ALA A 168 0.12 16.21 10.49
N ALA A 169 1.36 16.70 10.45
CA ALA A 169 1.62 18.11 10.18
C ALA A 169 1.44 18.39 8.68
N ASN A 170 0.52 19.27 8.33
CA ASN A 170 0.33 19.68 6.93
C ASN A 170 1.52 20.51 6.44
N VAL A 171 1.97 20.23 5.21
CA VAL A 171 2.95 21.05 4.50
C VAL A 171 2.30 21.61 3.23
N PRO A 172 2.59 22.87 2.86
CA PRO A 172 3.48 23.84 3.51
C PRO A 172 2.80 24.61 4.67
N GLN A 173 1.52 24.31 4.96
CA GLN A 173 0.70 25.12 5.86
C GLN A 173 1.12 24.99 7.33
N GLN A 174 1.67 26.07 7.90
CA GLN A 174 2.02 26.12 9.31
C GLN A 174 0.79 26.47 10.17
N GLN A 175 0.38 25.55 11.06
CA GLN A 175 -0.85 25.71 11.85
C GLN A 175 -0.81 24.87 13.15
N ALA A 176 0.23 25.07 13.96
CA ALA A 176 0.49 24.25 15.15
C ALA A 176 -0.70 24.16 16.13
N CYS A 177 -1.38 25.28 16.41
CA CYS A 177 -2.53 25.31 17.30
C CYS A 177 -3.69 24.45 16.79
N TYR A 178 -4.04 24.61 15.50
CA TYR A 178 -5.10 23.84 14.87
C TYR A 178 -4.79 22.34 14.90
N ASN A 179 -3.57 21.94 14.52
CA ASN A 179 -3.14 20.54 14.55
C ASN A 179 -3.25 19.95 15.96
N ALA A 180 -2.78 20.68 16.98
CA ALA A 180 -2.87 20.24 18.37
C ALA A 180 -4.33 20.10 18.84
N CYS A 181 -5.20 21.06 18.49
CA CYS A 181 -6.62 20.99 18.82
C CYS A 181 -7.29 19.78 18.17
N LYS A 182 -7.03 19.51 16.89
CA LYS A 182 -7.63 18.36 16.17
C LYS A 182 -7.11 17.02 16.71
N ALA A 183 -5.82 16.91 17.04
CA ALA A 183 -5.28 15.75 17.75
C ALA A 183 -5.97 15.54 19.11
N GLY A 184 -6.19 16.64 19.85
CA GLY A 184 -6.93 16.64 21.12
C GLY A 184 -8.37 16.15 20.95
N VAL A 185 -9.09 16.60 19.92
CA VAL A 185 -10.46 16.15 19.62
C VAL A 185 -10.51 14.66 19.30
N ILE A 186 -9.57 14.14 18.51
CA ILE A 186 -9.49 12.70 18.20
C ILE A 186 -9.30 11.89 19.48
N HIS A 187 -8.41 12.34 20.36
CA HIS A 187 -8.18 11.66 21.64
C HIS A 187 -9.39 11.75 22.57
N LEU A 188 -10.03 12.92 22.64
CA LEU A 188 -11.26 13.15 23.40
C LEU A 188 -12.38 12.21 22.94
N ALA A 189 -12.57 12.03 21.63
CA ALA A 189 -13.58 11.11 21.10
C ALA A 189 -13.34 9.66 21.56
N LYS A 190 -12.07 9.20 21.57
CA LYS A 190 -11.69 7.86 22.05
C LYS A 190 -11.95 7.69 23.54
N SER A 191 -11.62 8.69 24.36
CA SER A 191 -11.88 8.66 25.81
C SER A 191 -13.38 8.61 26.10
N LEU A 192 -14.17 9.50 25.50
CA LEU A 192 -15.61 9.55 25.71
C LEU A 192 -16.32 8.29 25.18
N ALA A 193 -15.80 7.64 24.13
CA ALA A 193 -16.34 6.38 23.64
C ALA A 193 -16.30 5.26 24.70
N VAL A 194 -15.26 5.25 25.54
CA VAL A 194 -15.16 4.32 26.67
C VAL A 194 -16.07 4.77 27.82
N GLU A 195 -16.01 6.05 28.18
CA GLU A 195 -16.79 6.60 29.30
C GLU A 195 -18.31 6.53 29.08
N TRP A 196 -18.76 6.61 27.82
CA TRP A 196 -20.18 6.68 27.48
C TRP A 196 -20.75 5.37 26.95
N ALA A 197 -19.94 4.31 26.85
CA ALA A 197 -20.30 3.02 26.26
C ALA A 197 -21.62 2.42 26.80
N GLU A 198 -22.03 2.83 28.00
CA GLU A 198 -23.27 2.36 28.61
C GLU A 198 -24.54 2.98 28.01
N PHE A 199 -24.46 4.21 27.48
CA PHE A 199 -25.62 5.01 27.08
C PHE A 199 -25.47 5.76 25.76
N ALA A 200 -24.28 5.84 25.16
CA ALA A 200 -24.07 6.51 23.88
C ALA A 200 -22.86 5.95 23.12
N ARG A 201 -22.83 6.24 21.81
CA ARG A 201 -21.66 6.00 20.96
C ARG A 201 -20.97 7.31 20.67
N VAL A 202 -19.64 7.27 20.56
CA VAL A 202 -18.83 8.45 20.26
C VAL A 202 -17.88 8.10 19.13
N ASN A 203 -17.89 8.84 18.03
CA ASN A 203 -16.99 8.63 16.90
C ASN A 203 -16.45 9.97 16.38
N CYS A 204 -15.46 9.88 15.52
CA CYS A 204 -14.79 11.02 14.89
C CYS A 204 -14.68 10.80 13.37
N VAL A 205 -14.77 11.88 12.61
CA VAL A 205 -14.41 11.93 11.20
C VAL A 205 -13.29 12.94 11.06
N SER A 206 -12.21 12.57 10.37
CA SER A 206 -11.02 13.42 10.17
C SER A 206 -10.81 13.69 8.68
N PRO A 207 -11.52 14.68 8.09
CA PRO A 207 -11.43 14.96 6.66
C PRO A 207 -10.04 15.44 6.21
N GLY A 208 -9.74 15.23 4.92
CA GLY A 208 -8.65 15.88 4.20
C GLY A 208 -8.97 17.33 3.82
N TYR A 209 -8.36 17.85 2.74
CA TYR A 209 -8.74 19.16 2.19
C TYR A 209 -10.12 19.06 1.53
N ILE A 210 -11.07 19.86 2.00
CA ILE A 210 -12.45 19.92 1.51
C ILE A 210 -12.75 21.35 1.08
N ASP A 211 -13.41 21.54 -0.07
CA ASP A 211 -13.75 22.85 -0.62
C ASP A 211 -14.80 23.54 0.25
N THR A 212 -14.33 24.36 1.18
CA THR A 212 -15.15 25.06 2.17
C THR A 212 -14.60 26.47 2.36
N PRO A 213 -15.35 27.39 3.00
CA PRO A 213 -14.81 28.70 3.33
C PRO A 213 -13.51 28.67 4.16
N ILE A 214 -13.26 27.59 4.93
CA ILE A 214 -12.04 27.44 5.74
C ILE A 214 -10.79 27.26 4.86
N SER A 215 -10.89 26.49 3.78
CA SER A 215 -9.82 26.28 2.79
C SER A 215 -9.86 27.32 1.66
N GLY A 216 -11.01 27.97 1.44
CA GLY A 216 -11.28 28.95 0.40
C GLY A 216 -10.31 30.14 0.39
N ASP A 217 -9.93 30.63 1.58
CA ASP A 217 -9.12 31.84 1.78
C ASP A 217 -7.61 31.62 1.64
N CYS A 218 -7.14 30.41 1.36
CA CYS A 218 -5.71 30.11 1.25
C CYS A 218 -5.10 30.64 -0.06
N PRO A 219 -3.84 31.11 -0.03
CA PRO A 219 -3.13 31.60 -1.22
C PRO A 219 -3.12 30.56 -2.34
N PHE A 220 -3.14 31.04 -3.60
CA PHE A 220 -3.12 30.19 -4.78
C PHE A 220 -1.96 29.20 -4.74
N GLU A 221 -0.76 29.68 -4.42
CA GLU A 221 0.47 28.87 -4.38
C GLU A 221 0.38 27.76 -3.34
N MET A 222 -0.22 28.06 -2.17
CA MET A 222 -0.44 27.08 -1.12
C MET A 222 -1.43 26.00 -1.55
N LYS A 223 -2.51 26.39 -2.25
CA LYS A 223 -3.48 25.44 -2.81
C LYS A 223 -2.87 24.56 -3.90
N GLU A 224 -2.09 25.14 -4.81
CA GLU A 224 -1.37 24.36 -5.82
C GLU A 224 -0.43 23.33 -5.17
N GLU A 225 0.23 23.69 -4.08
CA GLU A 225 1.06 22.75 -3.31
C GLU A 225 0.21 21.66 -2.65
N TRP A 226 -0.94 21.99 -2.06
CA TRP A 226 -1.88 21.00 -1.52
C TRP A 226 -2.39 20.05 -2.60
N TYR A 227 -2.77 20.57 -3.76
CA TYR A 227 -3.18 19.75 -4.91
C TYR A 227 -2.02 18.88 -5.38
N SER A 228 -0.80 19.40 -5.36
CA SER A 228 0.39 18.59 -5.64
C SER A 228 0.50 17.41 -4.66
N LEU A 229 0.15 17.58 -3.39
CA LEU A 229 0.27 16.52 -2.36
C LEU A 229 -0.99 15.64 -2.22
N THR A 230 -2.10 16.06 -2.82
CA THR A 230 -3.38 15.34 -2.81
C THR A 230 -3.47 14.44 -4.05
N PRO A 231 -3.61 13.11 -3.91
CA PRO A 231 -3.62 12.19 -5.06
C PRO A 231 -4.62 12.56 -6.16
N LEU A 232 -5.83 13.00 -5.79
CA LEU A 232 -6.90 13.38 -6.72
C LEU A 232 -6.74 14.79 -7.33
N LYS A 233 -5.69 15.55 -6.95
CA LYS A 233 -5.40 16.90 -7.46
C LYS A 233 -6.56 17.90 -7.31
N ARG A 234 -7.40 17.71 -6.31
CA ARG A 234 -8.54 18.56 -6.02
C ARG A 234 -8.85 18.53 -4.53
N ASP A 235 -9.60 19.53 -4.09
CA ASP A 235 -10.32 19.46 -2.84
C ASP A 235 -11.45 18.40 -2.92
N GLY A 236 -11.75 17.78 -1.79
CA GLY A 236 -12.97 17.00 -1.63
C GLY A 236 -14.19 17.92 -1.72
N ASP A 237 -15.23 17.48 -2.40
CA ASP A 237 -16.51 18.20 -2.36
C ASP A 237 -17.19 17.89 -1.02
N PRO A 238 -17.68 18.89 -0.26
CA PRO A 238 -18.32 18.62 1.04
C PRO A 238 -19.49 17.62 0.97
N ARG A 239 -20.14 17.45 -0.20
CA ARG A 239 -21.18 16.44 -0.42
C ARG A 239 -20.65 15.01 -0.31
N GLU A 240 -19.37 14.79 -0.58
CA GLU A 240 -18.72 13.46 -0.52
C GLU A 240 -18.64 12.94 0.93
N LEU A 241 -18.70 13.83 1.93
CA LEU A 241 -18.68 13.43 3.34
C LEU A 241 -20.05 12.96 3.87
N LYS A 242 -21.15 13.19 3.16
CA LYS A 242 -22.50 12.84 3.66
C LYS A 242 -22.62 11.37 4.06
N GLY A 243 -22.03 10.46 3.27
CA GLY A 243 -22.14 9.03 3.49
C GLY A 243 -21.56 8.58 4.83
N VAL A 244 -20.37 9.07 5.18
CA VAL A 244 -19.71 8.68 6.45
C VAL A 244 -20.45 9.23 7.66
N TYR A 245 -20.94 10.48 7.62
CA TYR A 245 -21.73 11.03 8.72
C TYR A 245 -23.08 10.34 8.86
N LEU A 246 -23.75 9.97 7.75
CA LEU A 246 -24.99 9.20 7.80
C LEU A 246 -24.78 7.79 8.36
N TYR A 247 -23.70 7.11 7.98
CA TYR A 247 -23.31 5.83 8.58
C TYR A 247 -23.13 5.95 10.07
N LEU A 248 -22.31 6.91 10.53
CA LEU A 248 -22.06 7.10 11.94
C LEU A 248 -23.33 7.50 12.70
N ALA A 249 -24.19 8.36 12.13
CA ALA A 249 -25.40 8.87 12.76
C ALA A 249 -26.53 7.84 12.91
N SER A 250 -26.62 6.87 12.00
CA SER A 250 -27.74 5.95 11.86
C SER A 250 -27.55 4.62 12.62
N ASP A 251 -28.52 3.72 12.49
CA ASP A 251 -28.46 2.38 13.07
C ASP A 251 -27.61 1.43 12.22
N ALA A 252 -27.09 1.89 11.09
CA ALA A 252 -26.11 1.13 10.29
C ALA A 252 -24.79 0.89 11.03
N SER A 253 -24.52 1.64 12.10
CA SER A 253 -23.25 1.60 12.83
C SER A 253 -23.39 1.29 14.32
N THR A 254 -24.46 0.60 14.78
CA THR A 254 -24.75 0.41 16.22
C THR A 254 -23.63 -0.19 17.08
N TYR A 255 -22.61 -0.81 16.47
CA TYR A 255 -21.43 -1.33 17.17
C TYR A 255 -20.21 -0.40 17.11
N THR A 256 -20.19 0.56 16.19
CA THR A 256 -19.07 1.48 15.98
C THR A 256 -19.09 2.58 17.04
N THR A 257 -18.10 2.55 17.92
CA THR A 257 -17.77 3.59 18.91
C THR A 257 -16.25 3.64 19.07
N GLY A 258 -15.69 4.83 19.32
CA GLY A 258 -14.26 5.10 19.42
C GLY A 258 -13.53 5.16 18.07
N ALA A 259 -14.26 5.08 16.95
CA ALA A 259 -13.66 5.12 15.61
C ALA A 259 -13.29 6.55 15.23
N ASP A 260 -12.20 6.68 14.47
CA ASP A 260 -11.83 7.90 13.76
C ASP A 260 -11.62 7.53 12.29
N ILE A 261 -12.49 8.04 11.42
CA ILE A 261 -12.44 7.71 9.98
C ILE A 261 -11.40 8.63 9.32
N ILE A 262 -10.28 8.04 8.90
CA ILE A 262 -9.14 8.66 8.19
C ILE A 262 -8.79 7.89 6.91
N GLU A 263 -8.02 8.51 6.02
CA GLU A 263 -7.31 7.80 4.95
C GLU A 263 -6.21 6.91 5.56
N THR A 264 -6.23 5.59 5.28
CA THR A 264 -5.30 4.60 5.84
C THR A 264 -4.31 4.08 4.79
N ASN A 265 -3.18 3.51 5.25
CA ASN A 265 -2.27 2.77 4.38
C ASN A 265 -2.59 1.28 4.46
N ARG A 266 -3.55 0.82 3.64
CA ARG A 266 -3.91 -0.60 3.59
C ARG A 266 -2.73 -1.44 3.08
N SER A 267 -2.35 -2.48 3.81
CA SER A 267 -1.13 -3.28 3.60
C SER A 267 -1.39 -4.79 3.72
N PHE A 268 -0.66 -5.59 2.95
CA PHE A 268 -0.68 -7.05 3.05
C PHE A 268 0.47 -7.54 3.94
N VAL A 269 0.12 -7.97 5.15
CA VAL A 269 1.05 -8.22 6.25
C VAL A 269 1.21 -9.71 6.49
N LEU A 270 2.44 -10.20 6.48
CA LEU A 270 2.85 -11.49 7.02
C LEU A 270 3.03 -11.37 8.54
N ARG A 271 2.07 -11.88 9.31
CA ARG A 271 2.10 -11.86 10.79
C ARG A 271 2.98 -12.95 11.36
N ALA A 272 2.85 -14.15 10.79
CA ALA A 272 3.59 -15.35 11.15
C ALA A 272 3.64 -16.31 9.94
N VAL A 273 4.37 -17.42 10.07
CA VAL A 273 4.41 -18.46 9.03
C VAL A 273 2.99 -18.93 8.71
N LYS A 274 2.62 -18.84 7.43
CA LYS A 274 1.29 -19.14 6.89
C LYS A 274 0.14 -18.27 7.44
N ASP A 275 0.43 -17.14 8.06
CA ASP A 275 -0.55 -16.19 8.59
C ASP A 275 -0.35 -14.82 7.95
N VAL A 276 -1.19 -14.52 6.96
CA VAL A 276 -1.22 -13.26 6.23
C VAL A 276 -2.54 -12.55 6.48
N SER A 277 -2.53 -11.23 6.39
CA SER A 277 -3.74 -10.43 6.58
C SER A 277 -3.67 -9.09 5.87
N LEU A 278 -4.83 -8.56 5.53
CA LEU A 278 -4.99 -7.17 5.10
C LEU A 278 -5.18 -6.30 6.35
N GLU A 279 -4.26 -5.39 6.60
CA GLU A 279 -4.26 -4.49 7.76
C GLU A 279 -4.13 -3.04 7.32
N ASP A 280 -4.68 -2.12 8.11
CA ASP A 280 -4.35 -0.71 7.97
C ASP A 280 -3.08 -0.40 8.77
N ARG A 281 -2.12 0.24 8.09
CA ARG A 281 -0.90 0.79 8.69
C ARG A 281 -0.91 2.31 8.60
N PRO A 282 -0.08 3.01 9.39
CA PRO A 282 0.17 4.43 9.17
C PRO A 282 0.70 4.67 7.76
N ILE A 283 0.29 5.79 7.15
CA ILE A 283 0.94 6.26 5.91
C ILE A 283 2.37 6.65 6.29
N PRO A 284 3.41 6.13 5.61
CA PRO A 284 4.79 6.47 5.94
C PRO A 284 5.04 7.97 5.70
N GLU A 285 5.71 8.60 6.67
CA GLU A 285 6.16 9.99 6.60
C GLU A 285 7.55 10.09 5.97
N LEU A 286 7.82 11.18 5.24
CA LEU A 286 9.16 11.49 4.74
C LEU A 286 10.09 11.80 5.92
N LYS A 287 11.16 11.01 6.09
CA LYS A 287 12.11 11.14 7.20
C LYS A 287 13.44 11.72 6.75
N ASP A 288 13.83 11.44 5.52
CA ASP A 288 15.07 11.90 4.90
C ASP A 288 14.77 12.91 3.77
N PRO A 289 15.61 13.94 3.56
CA PRO A 289 15.41 14.91 2.49
C PRO A 289 15.35 14.33 1.07
N TRP A 290 15.88 13.11 0.87
CA TRP A 290 15.86 12.37 -0.40
C TRP A 290 14.76 11.32 -0.47
N ASP A 291 13.90 11.22 0.54
CA ASP A 291 12.78 10.29 0.50
C ASP A 291 11.77 10.67 -0.57
N VAL A 292 11.15 9.65 -1.15
CA VAL A 292 9.96 9.75 -1.99
C VAL A 292 8.92 8.78 -1.47
N ARG A 293 7.66 9.23 -1.45
CA ARG A 293 6.52 8.37 -1.18
C ARG A 293 5.84 8.04 -2.49
N VAL A 294 5.65 6.75 -2.73
CA VAL A 294 5.03 6.21 -3.94
C VAL A 294 3.69 5.59 -3.56
N HIS A 295 2.63 5.97 -4.28
CA HIS A 295 1.37 5.22 -4.30
C HIS A 295 1.58 3.99 -5.18
N VAL A 296 1.61 2.82 -4.56
CA VAL A 296 1.94 1.57 -5.24
C VAL A 296 0.73 1.14 -6.06
N ALA A 297 0.95 0.91 -7.35
CA ALA A 297 -0.12 0.64 -8.31
C ALA A 297 -0.11 -0.81 -8.80
N GLN A 298 1.06 -1.43 -8.94
CA GLN A 298 1.21 -2.79 -9.41
C GLN A 298 2.35 -3.46 -8.66
N THR A 299 2.13 -4.68 -8.19
CA THR A 299 3.15 -5.50 -7.52
C THR A 299 3.17 -6.90 -8.10
N GLY A 300 4.33 -7.34 -8.58
CA GLY A 300 4.60 -8.73 -8.90
C GLY A 300 4.76 -9.57 -7.63
N ILE A 301 4.29 -10.82 -7.69
CA ILE A 301 4.60 -11.81 -6.65
C ILE A 301 5.87 -12.56 -7.06
N CYS A 302 6.83 -12.63 -6.15
CA CYS A 302 8.03 -13.42 -6.31
C CYS A 302 7.96 -14.73 -5.51
N GLY A 303 8.74 -15.73 -5.92
CA GLY A 303 8.88 -16.98 -5.16
C GLY A 303 9.45 -16.76 -3.76
N SER A 304 10.23 -15.70 -3.53
CA SER A 304 10.75 -15.32 -2.22
C SER A 304 9.65 -14.86 -1.26
N ASP A 305 8.65 -14.09 -1.71
CA ASP A 305 7.51 -13.69 -0.87
C ASP A 305 6.73 -14.93 -0.41
N VAL A 306 6.50 -15.88 -1.33
CA VAL A 306 5.87 -17.17 -1.02
C VAL A 306 6.74 -17.99 -0.07
N HIS A 307 8.06 -17.96 -0.23
CA HIS A 307 8.99 -18.67 0.66
C HIS A 307 8.96 -18.09 2.09
N TYR A 308 8.95 -16.76 2.24
CA TYR A 308 8.76 -16.12 3.54
C TYR A 308 7.41 -16.48 4.16
N TRP A 309 6.33 -16.46 3.37
CA TRP A 309 5.02 -16.90 3.85
C TRP A 309 5.03 -18.36 4.33
N GLN A 310 5.66 -19.27 3.58
CA GLN A 310 5.66 -20.70 3.91
C GLN A 310 6.64 -21.11 5.00
N ARG A 311 7.78 -20.44 5.12
CA ARG A 311 8.92 -20.87 5.94
C ARG A 311 9.38 -19.84 6.96
N GLY A 312 8.98 -18.57 6.82
CA GLY A 312 9.38 -17.48 7.70
C GLY A 312 10.87 -17.13 7.63
N ARG A 313 11.63 -17.66 6.67
CA ARG A 313 13.05 -17.35 6.51
C ARG A 313 13.59 -17.63 5.12
N ILE A 314 14.62 -16.90 4.70
CA ILE A 314 15.50 -17.23 3.57
C ILE A 314 16.94 -17.06 4.05
N GLY A 315 17.71 -18.14 4.11
CA GLY A 315 19.03 -18.11 4.73
C GLY A 315 18.96 -17.59 6.17
N ASP A 316 19.73 -16.54 6.46
CA ASP A 316 19.80 -15.89 7.78
C ASP A 316 18.73 -14.81 8.01
N PHE A 317 17.95 -14.47 6.99
CA PHE A 317 16.85 -13.50 7.11
C PHE A 317 15.62 -14.20 7.69
N VAL A 318 15.43 -14.09 9.01
CA VAL A 318 14.35 -14.75 9.75
C VAL A 318 13.28 -13.74 10.16
N LEU A 319 12.02 -14.08 9.92
CA LEU A 319 10.85 -13.34 10.39
C LEU A 319 10.78 -13.38 11.92
N LYS A 320 11.02 -12.23 12.57
CA LYS A 320 10.95 -12.06 14.03
C LYS A 320 9.78 -11.20 14.49
N SER A 321 9.16 -10.49 13.57
CA SER A 321 8.00 -9.61 13.78
C SER A 321 7.19 -9.54 12.49
N PRO A 322 5.91 -9.12 12.55
CA PRO A 322 5.11 -8.91 11.35
C PRO A 322 5.77 -7.95 10.37
N ILE A 323 5.73 -8.26 9.08
CA ILE A 323 6.21 -7.39 7.99
C ILE A 323 5.19 -7.30 6.87
N VAL A 324 5.19 -6.20 6.12
CA VAL A 324 4.50 -6.10 4.82
C VAL A 324 5.28 -6.91 3.78
N LEU A 325 4.58 -7.59 2.86
CA LEU A 325 5.20 -8.36 1.76
C LEU A 325 5.38 -7.54 0.48
N GLY A 326 6.00 -8.13 -0.55
CA GLY A 326 6.13 -7.56 -1.90
C GLY A 326 7.35 -6.66 -2.09
N HIS A 327 8.03 -6.81 -3.23
CA HIS A 327 9.24 -6.05 -3.56
C HIS A 327 9.42 -5.78 -5.07
N GLU A 328 8.49 -6.24 -5.91
CA GLU A 328 8.53 -6.07 -7.36
C GLU A 328 7.44 -5.08 -7.77
N SER A 329 7.65 -3.79 -7.47
CA SER A 329 6.55 -2.81 -7.49
C SER A 329 6.84 -1.59 -8.35
N SER A 330 5.76 -1.03 -8.87
CA SER A 330 5.73 0.28 -9.51
C SER A 330 4.57 1.12 -8.98
N GLY A 331 4.63 2.42 -9.23
CA GLY A 331 3.59 3.32 -8.78
C GLY A 331 3.79 4.74 -9.26
N SER A 332 3.02 5.64 -8.64
CA SER A 332 3.14 7.08 -8.89
C SER A 332 3.70 7.78 -7.67
N VAL A 333 4.68 8.66 -7.85
CA VAL A 333 5.21 9.50 -6.79
C VAL A 333 4.09 10.42 -6.29
N VAL A 334 3.83 10.43 -4.98
CA VAL A 334 2.79 11.25 -4.32
C VAL A 334 3.36 12.27 -3.33
N ALA A 335 4.62 12.11 -2.91
CA ALA A 335 5.35 13.11 -2.15
C ALA A 335 6.85 12.96 -2.40
N VAL A 336 7.59 14.06 -2.33
CA VAL A 336 9.06 14.09 -2.47
C VAL A 336 9.67 14.92 -1.35
N GLY A 337 10.82 14.50 -0.86
CA GLY A 337 11.61 15.25 0.11
C GLY A 337 12.23 16.50 -0.51
N PRO A 338 12.59 17.51 0.30
CA PRO A 338 13.06 18.81 -0.18
C PRO A 338 14.39 18.77 -0.96
N ALA A 339 15.19 17.71 -0.85
CA ALA A 339 16.44 17.57 -1.59
C ALA A 339 16.27 16.82 -2.92
N VAL A 340 15.11 16.20 -3.17
CA VAL A 340 14.84 15.44 -4.39
C VAL A 340 14.76 16.38 -5.60
N LYS A 341 15.54 16.06 -6.63
CA LYS A 341 15.62 16.86 -7.89
C LYS A 341 15.32 16.05 -9.14
N ASN A 342 15.46 14.73 -9.06
CA ASN A 342 15.31 13.81 -10.18
C ASN A 342 13.87 13.29 -10.37
N LEU A 343 12.99 13.53 -9.39
CA LEU A 343 11.60 13.10 -9.40
C LEU A 343 10.69 14.24 -8.92
N LYS A 344 9.44 14.23 -9.39
CA LYS A 344 8.37 15.10 -8.91
C LYS A 344 7.09 14.30 -8.69
N VAL A 345 6.17 14.88 -7.94
CA VAL A 345 4.85 14.28 -7.75
C VAL A 345 4.14 14.09 -9.10
N GLY A 346 3.53 12.91 -9.28
CA GLY A 346 2.88 12.49 -10.52
C GLY A 346 3.78 11.67 -11.45
N ASP A 347 5.10 11.61 -11.21
CA ASP A 347 5.99 10.73 -11.97
C ASP A 347 5.63 9.26 -11.72
N ARG A 348 5.55 8.48 -12.80
CA ARG A 348 5.42 7.01 -12.73
C ARG A 348 6.80 6.40 -12.60
N VAL A 349 6.99 5.52 -11.63
CA VAL A 349 8.30 4.97 -11.29
C VAL A 349 8.24 3.46 -11.09
N ALA A 350 9.31 2.76 -11.50
CA ALA A 350 9.65 1.45 -10.96
C ALA A 350 10.47 1.64 -9.67
N ILE A 351 10.21 0.80 -8.66
CA ILE A 351 10.85 0.88 -7.35
C ILE A 351 11.96 -0.17 -7.31
N GLU A 352 13.21 0.25 -7.13
CA GLU A 352 14.29 -0.64 -6.73
C GLU A 352 14.21 -0.90 -5.22
N PRO A 353 13.88 -2.12 -4.77
CA PRO A 353 13.53 -2.39 -3.38
C PRO A 353 14.71 -2.37 -2.41
N GLY A 354 15.95 -2.35 -2.90
CA GLY A 354 17.16 -2.45 -2.09
C GLY A 354 17.92 -1.15 -1.98
N VAL A 355 17.80 -0.46 -0.85
CA VAL A 355 18.55 0.76 -0.54
C VAL A 355 19.76 0.42 0.33
N PRO A 356 21.01 0.58 -0.17
CA PRO A 356 22.23 0.29 0.57
C PRO A 356 22.67 1.50 1.43
N CYS A 357 23.69 1.33 2.27
CA CYS A 357 24.22 2.41 3.09
C CYS A 357 25.03 3.48 2.33
N ARG A 358 25.37 3.23 1.06
CA ARG A 358 26.15 4.11 0.18
C ARG A 358 27.61 4.40 0.61
N HIS A 359 28.06 3.89 1.75
CA HIS A 359 29.35 4.30 2.35
C HIS A 359 30.38 3.16 2.51
N CYS A 360 29.92 1.90 2.58
CA CYS A 360 30.82 0.75 2.70
C CYS A 360 31.62 0.49 1.41
N ASP A 361 32.68 -0.32 1.50
CA ASP A 361 33.54 -0.63 0.35
C ASP A 361 32.77 -1.30 -0.79
N TYR A 362 31.75 -2.11 -0.49
CA TYR A 362 30.87 -2.68 -1.51
C TYR A 362 30.10 -1.62 -2.29
N CYS A 363 29.53 -0.62 -1.59
CA CYS A 363 28.83 0.50 -2.24
C CYS A 363 29.78 1.32 -3.11
N ARG A 364 30.94 1.72 -2.55
CA ARG A 364 31.95 2.51 -3.27
C ARG A 364 32.54 1.75 -4.46
N GLY A 365 32.63 0.42 -4.38
CA GLY A 365 33.07 -0.45 -5.47
C GLY A 365 31.98 -0.79 -6.50
N GLY A 366 30.74 -0.33 -6.33
CA GLY A 366 29.62 -0.58 -7.25
C GLY A 366 28.89 -1.92 -7.07
N SER A 367 29.23 -2.69 -6.03
CA SER A 367 28.61 -3.97 -5.65
C SER A 367 27.65 -3.80 -4.47
N TYR A 368 26.78 -2.79 -4.52
CA TYR A 368 25.94 -2.41 -3.37
C TYR A 368 24.95 -3.50 -2.94
N ASN A 369 24.63 -4.49 -3.79
CA ASN A 369 23.85 -5.66 -3.39
C ASN A 369 24.50 -6.49 -2.27
N LEU A 370 25.81 -6.34 -2.06
CA LEU A 370 26.56 -6.97 -0.98
C LEU A 370 26.67 -6.10 0.27
N CYS A 371 26.06 -4.91 0.28
CA CYS A 371 26.09 -4.04 1.44
C CYS A 371 25.40 -4.71 2.63
N PRO A 372 26.09 -4.86 3.79
CA PRO A 372 25.53 -5.53 4.97
C PRO A 372 24.36 -4.77 5.59
N ASP A 373 24.34 -3.44 5.42
CA ASP A 373 23.32 -2.55 5.97
C ASP A 373 22.22 -2.22 4.94
N THR A 374 22.03 -3.07 3.94
CA THR A 374 20.99 -2.84 2.92
C THR A 374 19.60 -3.02 3.54
N VAL A 375 18.75 -2.01 3.38
CA VAL A 375 17.30 -2.12 3.62
C VAL A 375 16.68 -2.65 2.33
N PHE A 376 16.13 -3.86 2.37
CA PHE A 376 15.50 -4.49 1.21
C PHE A 376 14.03 -4.79 1.49
N ALA A 377 13.13 -4.28 0.64
CA ALA A 377 11.70 -4.44 0.81
C ALA A 377 11.31 -5.93 0.96
N ALA A 378 10.42 -6.24 1.91
CA ALA A 378 9.96 -7.59 2.24
C ALA A 378 11.07 -8.59 2.67
N THR A 379 12.27 -8.11 3.00
CA THR A 379 13.31 -8.92 3.67
C THR A 379 13.32 -8.56 5.16
N PRO A 380 12.99 -9.51 6.08
CA PRO A 380 12.95 -9.23 7.50
C PRO A 380 14.25 -8.58 8.01
N PRO A 381 14.16 -7.51 8.84
CA PRO A 381 12.95 -7.00 9.50
C PRO A 381 12.20 -5.89 8.72
N HIS A 382 12.51 -5.66 7.45
CA HIS A 382 12.02 -4.50 6.71
C HIS A 382 10.70 -4.78 5.98
N ASP A 383 9.76 -3.83 6.08
CA ASP A 383 8.48 -3.87 5.38
C ASP A 383 8.66 -3.82 3.85
N GLY A 384 7.77 -4.54 3.18
CA GLY A 384 7.61 -4.57 1.74
C GLY A 384 6.73 -3.46 1.17
N THR A 385 6.52 -3.57 -0.13
CA THR A 385 5.84 -2.59 -0.99
C THR A 385 4.36 -2.90 -1.22
N LEU A 386 3.86 -4.09 -0.87
CA LEU A 386 2.46 -4.48 -1.09
C LEU A 386 1.53 -3.79 -0.07
N SER A 387 1.39 -2.49 -0.25
CA SER A 387 0.68 -1.51 0.57
C SER A 387 0.20 -0.35 -0.30
N LYS A 388 -0.75 0.47 0.17
CA LYS A 388 -1.21 1.67 -0.57
C LYS A 388 -0.04 2.63 -0.85
N TYR A 389 0.74 2.94 0.17
CA TYR A 389 1.86 3.88 0.10
C TYR A 389 3.14 3.26 0.66
N TYR A 390 4.22 3.37 -0.11
CA TYR A 390 5.57 2.95 0.28
C TYR A 390 6.52 4.15 0.22
N ILE A 391 7.48 4.18 1.15
CA ILE A 391 8.54 5.20 1.16
C ILE A 391 9.88 4.56 0.80
N THR A 392 10.63 5.23 -0.05
CA THR A 392 11.99 4.83 -0.44
C THR A 392 12.80 6.07 -0.81
N GLN A 393 14.01 5.88 -1.27
CA GLN A 393 14.92 6.96 -1.64
C GLN A 393 14.84 7.26 -3.14
N ALA A 394 14.92 8.54 -3.49
CA ALA A 394 14.70 9.02 -4.86
C ALA A 394 15.64 8.41 -5.92
N ASP A 395 16.86 8.04 -5.53
CA ASP A 395 17.86 7.39 -6.39
C ASP A 395 17.55 5.91 -6.67
N TYR A 396 16.60 5.32 -5.94
CA TYR A 396 16.09 3.95 -6.14
C TYR A 396 14.66 3.94 -6.72
N CYS A 397 14.21 5.07 -7.27
CA CYS A 397 12.99 5.17 -8.06
C CYS A 397 13.33 5.59 -9.48
N TYR A 398 12.99 4.73 -10.45
CA TYR A 398 13.35 4.93 -11.86
C TYR A 398 12.13 5.38 -12.64
N PRO A 399 12.14 6.60 -13.23
CA PRO A 399 11.05 7.09 -14.07
C PRO A 399 10.74 6.15 -15.23
N LEU A 400 9.45 5.90 -15.46
CA LEU A 400 8.98 5.09 -16.57
C LEU A 400 8.66 5.98 -17.78
N PRO A 401 9.14 5.66 -18.99
CA PRO A 401 8.74 6.34 -20.22
C PRO A 401 7.22 6.34 -20.41
N ALA A 402 6.69 7.36 -21.10
CA ALA A 402 5.25 7.56 -21.24
C ALA A 402 4.48 6.34 -21.81
N HIS A 403 5.12 5.60 -22.73
CA HIS A 403 4.51 4.42 -23.38
C HIS A 403 4.61 3.12 -22.58
N MET A 404 5.37 3.10 -21.48
CA MET A 404 5.48 1.97 -20.58
C MET A 404 4.41 2.10 -19.48
N ASP A 405 3.64 1.05 -19.23
CA ASP A 405 2.63 1.05 -18.16
C ASP A 405 3.19 0.60 -16.80
N LEU A 406 2.36 0.68 -15.76
CA LEU A 406 2.77 0.34 -14.40
C LEU A 406 2.93 -1.17 -14.20
N GLU A 407 2.23 -2.00 -14.98
CA GLU A 407 2.44 -3.45 -14.90
C GLU A 407 3.84 -3.80 -15.42
N GLU A 408 4.22 -3.24 -16.57
CA GLU A 408 5.59 -3.32 -17.08
C GLU A 408 6.62 -2.77 -16.07
N GLY A 409 6.28 -1.66 -15.40
CA GLY A 409 7.08 -1.08 -14.33
C GLY A 409 7.36 -2.06 -13.17
N ALA A 410 6.36 -2.85 -12.76
CA ALA A 410 6.51 -3.83 -11.69
C ALA A 410 7.42 -5.00 -12.13
N LEU A 411 7.45 -5.32 -13.42
CA LEU A 411 8.35 -6.33 -13.98
C LEU A 411 9.79 -5.83 -14.24
N VAL A 412 10.11 -4.56 -13.94
CA VAL A 412 11.50 -4.06 -14.00
C VAL A 412 12.40 -4.80 -13.02
N GLU A 413 11.93 -5.09 -11.80
CA GLU A 413 12.71 -5.80 -10.77
C GLU A 413 13.21 -7.17 -11.27
N PRO A 414 12.34 -8.10 -11.73
CA PRO A 414 12.79 -9.41 -12.17
C PRO A 414 13.63 -9.35 -13.46
N VAL A 415 13.43 -8.34 -14.32
CA VAL A 415 14.29 -8.11 -15.49
C VAL A 415 15.68 -7.64 -15.05
N ALA A 416 15.78 -6.77 -14.04
CA ALA A 416 17.05 -6.34 -13.47
C ALA A 416 17.83 -7.51 -12.85
N VAL A 417 17.14 -8.47 -12.24
CA VAL A 417 17.74 -9.74 -11.79
C VAL A 417 18.34 -10.51 -12.97
N ALA A 418 17.62 -10.65 -14.09
CA ALA A 418 18.15 -11.31 -15.29
C ALA A 418 19.34 -10.56 -15.91
N VAL A 419 19.32 -9.22 -15.91
CA VAL A 419 20.47 -8.38 -16.32
C VAL A 419 21.67 -8.63 -15.41
N GLN A 420 21.48 -8.73 -14.10
CA GLN A 420 22.57 -9.06 -13.18
C GLN A 420 23.15 -10.46 -13.45
N ILE A 421 22.30 -11.46 -13.63
CA ILE A 421 22.74 -12.85 -13.88
C ILE A 421 23.59 -12.93 -15.15
N THR A 422 23.16 -12.27 -16.23
CA THR A 422 23.90 -12.21 -17.50
C THR A 422 25.19 -11.40 -17.38
N LYS A 423 25.20 -10.30 -16.62
CA LYS A 423 26.39 -9.50 -16.28
C LYS A 423 27.42 -10.33 -15.51
N VAL A 424 27.00 -11.08 -14.49
CA VAL A 424 27.86 -11.99 -13.72
C VAL A 424 28.41 -13.11 -14.59
N GLY A 425 27.57 -13.66 -15.48
CA GLY A 425 27.93 -14.68 -16.46
C GLY A 425 28.84 -14.19 -17.59
N LYS A 426 29.10 -12.88 -17.67
CA LYS A 426 29.83 -12.23 -18.77
C LYS A 426 29.27 -12.61 -20.15
N VAL A 427 27.94 -12.65 -20.26
CA VAL A 427 27.26 -12.92 -21.52
C VAL A 427 27.65 -11.86 -22.54
N SER A 428 28.04 -12.30 -23.72
CA SER A 428 28.52 -11.44 -24.81
C SER A 428 28.02 -11.95 -26.17
N PRO A 429 28.05 -11.11 -27.22
CA PRO A 429 27.61 -11.51 -28.55
C PRO A 429 28.31 -12.77 -29.05
N ASN A 430 27.61 -13.54 -29.88
CA ASN A 430 28.08 -14.77 -30.51
C ASN A 430 28.34 -15.98 -29.58
N GLN A 431 28.04 -15.89 -28.28
CA GLN A 431 28.12 -17.02 -27.36
C GLN A 431 26.92 -17.97 -27.44
N THR A 432 27.13 -19.24 -27.08
CA THR A 432 26.09 -20.24 -26.85
C THR A 432 25.80 -20.34 -25.37
N ILE A 433 24.54 -20.13 -25.00
CA ILE A 433 24.07 -20.05 -23.61
C ILE A 433 23.06 -21.16 -23.35
N VAL A 434 23.16 -21.82 -22.20
CA VAL A 434 22.12 -22.73 -21.70
C VAL A 434 21.55 -22.15 -20.41
N VAL A 435 20.23 -22.05 -20.33
CA VAL A 435 19.51 -21.57 -19.14
C VAL A 435 18.71 -22.72 -18.54
N PHE A 436 19.06 -23.14 -17.34
CA PHE A 436 18.25 -24.09 -16.58
C PHE A 436 17.12 -23.35 -15.88
N GLY A 437 15.88 -23.75 -16.17
CA GLY A 437 14.64 -23.14 -15.74
C GLY A 437 13.97 -22.33 -16.85
N CYS A 438 12.68 -22.59 -17.07
CA CYS A 438 11.75 -21.79 -17.86
C CYS A 438 10.63 -21.22 -16.97
N GLY A 439 10.92 -20.99 -15.68
CA GLY A 439 10.14 -20.10 -14.84
C GLY A 439 10.44 -18.61 -15.12
N PRO A 440 9.85 -17.67 -14.37
CA PRO A 440 9.97 -16.23 -14.65
C PRO A 440 11.42 -15.73 -14.84
N ILE A 441 12.30 -16.04 -13.89
CA ILE A 441 13.72 -15.63 -13.96
C ILE A 441 14.45 -16.30 -15.14
N GLY A 442 14.19 -17.59 -15.37
CA GLY A 442 14.79 -18.33 -16.48
C GLY A 442 14.40 -17.77 -17.86
N LEU A 443 13.11 -17.50 -18.05
CA LEU A 443 12.58 -16.87 -19.27
C LEU A 443 13.19 -15.48 -19.50
N LEU A 444 13.30 -14.68 -18.44
CA LEU A 444 13.92 -13.35 -18.52
C LEU A 444 15.42 -13.44 -18.82
N CYS A 445 16.16 -14.37 -18.22
CA CYS A 445 17.56 -14.64 -18.56
C CYS A 445 17.73 -14.99 -20.04
N GLN A 446 16.86 -15.84 -20.58
CA GLN A 446 16.87 -16.20 -22.00
C GLN A 446 16.65 -14.96 -22.89
N ALA A 447 15.64 -14.15 -22.59
CA ALA A 447 15.34 -12.93 -23.33
C ALA A 447 16.48 -11.89 -23.26
N VAL A 448 17.07 -11.67 -22.08
CA VAL A 448 18.23 -10.77 -21.92
C VAL A 448 19.44 -11.30 -22.72
N CYS A 449 19.71 -12.61 -22.69
CA CYS A 449 20.78 -13.19 -23.52
C CYS A 449 20.55 -12.92 -25.03
N LYS A 450 19.31 -13.04 -25.52
CA LYS A 450 18.98 -12.69 -26.91
C LYS A 450 19.15 -11.20 -27.19
N ALA A 451 18.71 -10.33 -26.27
CA ALA A 451 18.92 -8.88 -26.38
C ALA A 451 20.41 -8.51 -26.44
N TYR A 452 21.28 -9.32 -25.83
CA TYR A 452 22.75 -9.19 -25.88
C TYR A 452 23.40 -9.93 -27.06
N SER A 453 22.60 -10.35 -28.05
CA SER A 453 23.07 -10.99 -29.29
C SER A 453 23.78 -12.33 -29.07
N ALA A 454 23.38 -13.11 -28.06
CA ALA A 454 23.80 -14.50 -27.95
C ALA A 454 23.44 -15.28 -29.22
N LYS A 455 24.39 -16.09 -29.72
CA LYS A 455 24.24 -16.88 -30.96
C LYS A 455 23.15 -17.93 -30.83
N ARG A 456 23.12 -18.62 -29.69
CA ARG A 456 22.14 -19.65 -29.36
C ARG A 456 21.80 -19.57 -27.88
N VAL A 457 20.52 -19.61 -27.56
CA VAL A 457 19.99 -19.71 -26.20
C VAL A 457 19.14 -20.97 -26.11
N ILE A 458 19.48 -21.85 -25.18
CA ILE A 458 18.78 -23.12 -24.97
C ILE A 458 18.12 -23.11 -23.59
N GLY A 459 16.79 -23.14 -23.55
CA GLY A 459 16.02 -23.25 -22.31
C GLY A 459 15.87 -24.71 -21.88
N VAL A 460 16.01 -25.00 -20.58
CA VAL A 460 15.84 -26.35 -20.02
C VAL A 460 14.77 -26.31 -18.95
N ASP A 461 13.73 -27.14 -19.06
CA ASP A 461 12.70 -27.27 -18.02
C ASP A 461 12.09 -28.67 -18.02
N ILE A 462 11.61 -29.11 -16.87
CA ILE A 462 10.87 -30.37 -16.74
C ILE A 462 9.44 -30.25 -17.26
N SER A 463 8.86 -29.05 -17.20
CA SER A 463 7.55 -28.74 -17.76
C SER A 463 7.67 -28.51 -19.26
N ARG A 464 7.01 -29.40 -20.02
CA ARG A 464 6.93 -29.27 -21.48
C ARG A 464 6.26 -27.96 -21.89
N SER A 465 5.18 -27.56 -21.21
CA SER A 465 4.45 -26.34 -21.55
C SER A 465 5.28 -25.07 -21.33
N ARG A 466 6.07 -25.00 -20.25
CA ARG A 466 7.00 -23.88 -20.01
C ARG A 466 8.16 -23.86 -21.01
N ALA A 467 8.70 -25.03 -21.35
CA ALA A 467 9.71 -25.15 -22.40
C ALA A 467 9.16 -24.69 -23.76
N GLU A 468 7.94 -25.08 -24.13
CA GLU A 468 7.32 -24.63 -25.38
C GLU A 468 7.06 -23.11 -25.38
N PHE A 469 6.62 -22.53 -24.26
CA PHE A 469 6.49 -21.07 -24.14
C PHE A 469 7.84 -20.36 -24.33
N ALA A 470 8.93 -20.89 -23.78
CA ALA A 470 10.27 -20.31 -23.91
C ALA A 470 10.72 -20.11 -25.37
N LEU A 471 10.37 -21.03 -26.28
CA LEU A 471 10.63 -20.88 -27.73
C LEU A 471 9.97 -19.64 -28.34
N THR A 472 8.84 -19.23 -27.77
CA THR A 472 8.09 -18.06 -28.25
C THR A 472 8.54 -16.77 -27.58
N PHE A 473 9.43 -16.83 -26.59
CA PHE A 473 9.80 -15.70 -25.74
C PHE A 473 11.27 -15.30 -25.88
N GLY A 474 12.21 -16.23 -25.66
CA GLY A 474 13.64 -15.91 -25.64
C GLY A 474 14.59 -17.07 -25.92
N ALA A 475 14.10 -18.31 -26.06
CA ALA A 475 14.94 -19.46 -26.40
C ALA A 475 14.93 -19.73 -27.90
N ASP A 476 16.09 -20.07 -28.47
CA ASP A 476 16.20 -20.58 -29.85
C ASP A 476 15.84 -22.08 -29.90
N TYR A 477 16.17 -22.80 -28.82
CA TYR A 477 15.89 -24.22 -28.65
C TYR A 477 15.50 -24.51 -27.22
N VAL A 478 14.81 -25.63 -26.99
CA VAL A 478 14.50 -26.09 -25.65
C VAL A 478 14.76 -27.57 -25.45
N PHE A 479 15.03 -27.93 -24.21
CA PHE A 479 15.28 -29.29 -23.79
C PHE A 479 14.38 -29.65 -22.60
N VAL A 480 13.56 -30.68 -22.80
CA VAL A 480 12.82 -31.35 -21.72
C VAL A 480 13.57 -32.63 -21.40
N PRO A 481 14.20 -32.76 -20.22
CA PRO A 481 14.95 -33.96 -19.86
C PRO A 481 14.06 -35.21 -19.89
N PRO A 482 14.53 -36.34 -20.42
CA PRO A 482 13.82 -37.61 -20.30
C PRO A 482 13.73 -38.05 -18.83
N THR A 483 12.76 -38.91 -18.54
CA THR A 483 12.63 -39.53 -17.22
C THR A 483 13.88 -40.35 -16.91
N LYS A 484 14.40 -40.20 -15.67
CA LYS A 484 15.53 -40.99 -15.18
C LYS A 484 15.15 -42.47 -15.13
N PRO A 485 15.95 -43.38 -15.69
CA PRO A 485 15.72 -44.81 -15.57
C PRO A 485 15.83 -45.29 -14.11
N ASP A 486 14.95 -46.20 -13.72
CA ASP A 486 14.94 -46.79 -12.39
C ASP A 486 16.29 -47.47 -12.06
N GLY A 487 16.74 -47.34 -10.82
CA GLY A 487 18.01 -47.91 -10.35
C GLY A 487 19.28 -47.18 -10.82
N THR A 488 19.17 -46.11 -11.62
CA THR A 488 20.33 -45.29 -12.02
C THR A 488 20.66 -44.25 -10.95
N ASP A 489 21.95 -44.16 -10.58
CA ASP A 489 22.47 -43.12 -9.68
C ASP A 489 22.25 -41.71 -10.25
N ASP A 490 21.90 -40.76 -9.39
CA ASP A 490 21.56 -39.40 -9.81
C ASP A 490 22.75 -38.69 -10.45
N SER A 491 23.97 -38.87 -9.94
CA SER A 491 25.16 -38.19 -10.46
C SER A 491 25.52 -38.72 -11.84
N ILE A 492 25.45 -40.05 -12.02
CA ILE A 492 25.66 -40.70 -13.32
C ILE A 492 24.61 -40.22 -14.34
N TRP A 493 23.35 -40.16 -13.92
CA TRP A 493 22.27 -39.69 -14.78
C TRP A 493 22.45 -38.23 -15.20
N ASN A 494 22.79 -37.36 -14.27
CA ASN A 494 22.94 -35.93 -14.54
C ASN A 494 24.12 -35.63 -15.46
N GLU A 495 25.20 -36.41 -15.39
CA GLU A 495 26.29 -36.38 -16.38
C GLU A 495 25.81 -36.88 -17.75
N GLN A 496 25.04 -37.97 -17.80
CA GLN A 496 24.49 -38.50 -19.04
C GLN A 496 23.55 -37.50 -19.73
N ILE A 497 22.71 -36.78 -18.98
CA ILE A 497 21.88 -35.70 -19.52
C ILE A 497 22.74 -34.62 -20.20
N ALA A 498 23.87 -34.23 -19.61
CA ALA A 498 24.78 -33.27 -20.22
C ALA A 498 25.34 -33.78 -21.56
N ARG A 499 25.67 -35.08 -21.67
CA ARG A 499 26.13 -35.70 -22.93
C ARG A 499 25.03 -35.68 -24.00
N ILE A 500 23.81 -36.09 -23.63
CA ILE A 500 22.63 -36.06 -24.51
C ILE A 500 22.40 -34.65 -25.05
N MET A 501 22.50 -33.62 -24.21
CA MET A 501 22.34 -32.23 -24.64
C MET A 501 23.45 -31.80 -25.62
N LYS A 502 24.71 -32.17 -25.36
CA LYS A 502 25.83 -31.84 -26.27
C LYS A 502 25.63 -32.44 -27.65
N GLU A 503 25.23 -33.69 -27.72
CA GLU A 503 24.94 -34.39 -28.98
C GLU A 503 23.73 -33.75 -29.69
N LYS A 504 22.61 -33.62 -28.98
CA LYS A 504 21.34 -33.13 -29.54
C LYS A 504 21.44 -31.73 -30.14
N PHE A 505 22.19 -30.82 -29.50
CA PHE A 505 22.32 -29.43 -29.95
C PHE A 505 23.67 -29.13 -30.62
N ASN A 506 24.47 -30.17 -30.90
CA ASN A 506 25.80 -30.05 -31.50
C ASN A 506 26.66 -28.98 -30.80
N LEU A 507 26.86 -29.15 -29.49
CA LEU A 507 27.54 -28.18 -28.63
C LEU A 507 29.06 -28.43 -28.52
N GLY A 508 29.58 -29.50 -29.12
CA GLY A 508 30.97 -29.92 -28.95
C GLY A 508 31.32 -30.09 -27.47
N GLU A 509 32.29 -29.32 -26.98
CA GLU A 509 32.73 -29.36 -25.57
C GLU A 509 31.67 -28.85 -24.57
N GLY A 510 30.68 -28.07 -25.01
CA GLY A 510 29.65 -27.46 -24.18
C GLY A 510 29.34 -25.99 -24.52
N PRO A 511 28.34 -25.36 -23.88
CA PRO A 511 28.06 -23.93 -24.01
C PRO A 511 29.14 -23.07 -23.36
N ASP A 512 29.22 -21.80 -23.78
CA ASP A 512 30.12 -20.80 -23.21
C ASP A 512 29.71 -20.42 -21.78
N VAL A 513 28.39 -20.30 -21.56
CA VAL A 513 27.81 -19.90 -20.29
C VAL A 513 26.61 -20.79 -19.97
N VAL A 514 26.53 -21.24 -18.72
CA VAL A 514 25.35 -21.84 -18.12
C VAL A 514 24.78 -20.90 -17.06
N LEU A 515 23.49 -20.58 -17.17
CA LEU A 515 22.74 -19.81 -16.18
C LEU A 515 21.77 -20.76 -15.47
N GLU A 516 21.95 -21.00 -14.18
CA GLU A 516 21.14 -21.93 -13.39
C GLU A 516 20.11 -21.15 -12.56
N ALA A 517 18.85 -21.21 -12.95
CA ALA A 517 17.73 -20.45 -12.36
C ALA A 517 16.69 -21.35 -11.68
N THR A 518 17.01 -22.62 -11.38
CA THR A 518 16.09 -23.56 -10.69
C THR A 518 16.46 -23.81 -9.23
N GLY A 519 17.75 -23.81 -8.89
CA GLY A 519 18.25 -24.25 -7.59
C GLY A 519 18.20 -25.78 -7.39
N ALA A 520 17.77 -26.55 -8.38
CA ALA A 520 17.67 -28.00 -8.29
C ALA A 520 19.04 -28.66 -8.42
N GLN A 521 19.40 -29.54 -7.48
CA GLN A 521 20.68 -30.27 -7.49
C GLN A 521 20.98 -30.94 -8.83
N ALA A 522 19.97 -31.54 -9.48
CA ALA A 522 20.14 -32.16 -10.79
C ALA A 522 20.58 -31.15 -11.86
N CYS A 523 19.95 -29.98 -11.91
CA CYS A 523 20.32 -28.90 -12.85
C CYS A 523 21.71 -28.35 -12.55
N ILE A 524 22.07 -28.23 -11.27
CA ILE A 524 23.42 -27.81 -10.84
C ILE A 524 24.46 -28.80 -11.36
N GLN A 525 24.28 -30.10 -11.09
CA GLN A 525 25.20 -31.13 -11.53
C GLN A 525 25.31 -31.20 -13.06
N THR A 526 24.17 -31.28 -13.76
CA THR A 526 24.16 -31.29 -15.23
C THR A 526 24.82 -30.04 -15.80
N GLY A 527 24.58 -28.85 -15.25
CA GLY A 527 25.19 -27.60 -15.70
C GLY A 527 26.72 -27.62 -15.62
N ILE A 528 27.28 -28.16 -14.54
CA ILE A 528 28.74 -28.33 -14.37
C ILE A 528 29.33 -29.31 -15.40
N HIS A 529 28.65 -30.43 -15.66
CA HIS A 529 29.08 -31.38 -16.70
C HIS A 529 28.86 -30.85 -18.13
N LEU A 530 27.90 -29.95 -18.32
CA LEU A 530 27.55 -29.40 -19.62
C LEU A 530 28.51 -28.29 -20.06
N THR A 531 28.78 -27.31 -19.20
CA THR A 531 29.62 -26.11 -19.48
C THR A 531 30.95 -26.46 -20.12
N LYS A 532 31.41 -25.76 -21.17
CA LYS A 532 32.72 -26.06 -21.81
C LYS A 532 33.90 -25.79 -20.85
N LYS A 533 35.08 -26.33 -21.17
CA LYS A 533 36.32 -26.01 -20.43
C LYS A 533 36.61 -24.50 -20.49
N GLY A 534 36.97 -23.88 -19.37
CA GLY A 534 37.12 -22.42 -19.25
C GLY A 534 35.81 -21.62 -19.34
N GLY A 535 34.66 -22.31 -19.41
CA GLY A 535 33.33 -21.68 -19.48
C GLY A 535 32.84 -21.17 -18.12
N THR A 536 31.73 -20.44 -18.15
CA THR A 536 31.14 -19.83 -16.94
C THR A 536 29.85 -20.52 -16.53
N TYR A 537 29.71 -20.83 -15.25
CA TYR A 537 28.48 -21.31 -14.62
C TYR A 537 28.00 -20.28 -13.60
N VAL A 538 26.74 -19.87 -13.67
CA VAL A 538 26.12 -18.92 -12.74
C VAL A 538 25.01 -19.58 -11.95
N GLN A 539 25.14 -19.65 -10.63
CA GLN A 539 24.08 -20.04 -9.70
C GLN A 539 23.22 -18.82 -9.37
N ALA A 540 21.94 -18.85 -9.76
CA ALA A 540 20.96 -17.81 -9.43
C ALA A 540 19.72 -18.39 -8.72
N GLY A 541 19.29 -19.60 -9.11
CA GLY A 541 18.19 -20.29 -8.46
C GLY A 541 18.52 -20.63 -7.00
N MET A 542 17.55 -20.43 -6.10
CA MET A 542 17.69 -20.78 -4.69
C MET A 542 17.05 -22.14 -4.44
N GLY A 543 17.85 -23.10 -3.96
CA GLY A 543 17.44 -24.48 -3.70
C GLY A 543 17.61 -24.90 -2.24
N ARG A 544 18.03 -26.14 -2.03
CA ARG A 544 18.45 -26.61 -0.70
C ARG A 544 19.72 -25.88 -0.27
N GLU A 545 19.92 -25.74 1.04
CA GLU A 545 21.11 -25.10 1.60
C GLU A 545 22.41 -25.78 1.17
N ASN A 546 22.39 -27.12 1.06
CA ASN A 546 23.53 -27.92 0.63
C ASN A 546 23.10 -28.94 -0.41
N VAL A 547 23.99 -29.19 -1.38
CA VAL A 547 23.81 -30.13 -2.49
C VAL A 547 25.09 -30.90 -2.77
N VAL A 548 24.99 -32.06 -3.41
CA VAL A 548 26.15 -32.79 -3.93
C VAL A 548 26.68 -32.09 -5.18
N PHE A 549 27.94 -31.65 -5.14
CA PHE A 549 28.55 -30.83 -6.18
C PHE A 549 29.69 -31.56 -6.92
N PRO A 550 29.76 -31.57 -8.27
CA PRO A 550 30.81 -32.25 -9.04
C PRO A 550 32.16 -31.49 -9.01
N ILE A 551 32.78 -31.40 -7.83
CA ILE A 551 33.93 -30.54 -7.58
C ILE A 551 35.15 -30.89 -8.46
N THR A 552 35.43 -32.18 -8.66
CA THR A 552 36.55 -32.61 -9.52
C THR A 552 36.34 -32.17 -10.95
N THR A 553 35.13 -32.32 -11.49
CA THR A 553 34.77 -31.87 -12.85
C THR A 553 34.94 -30.37 -13.00
N ALA A 554 34.50 -29.59 -12.00
CA ALA A 554 34.69 -28.14 -12.00
C ALA A 554 36.16 -27.75 -12.06
N CYS A 555 37.01 -28.38 -11.22
CA CYS A 555 38.44 -28.10 -11.15
C CYS A 555 39.19 -28.48 -12.43
N ILE A 556 39.03 -29.71 -12.93
CA ILE A 556 39.81 -30.18 -14.09
C ILE A 556 39.41 -29.52 -15.42
N ARG A 557 38.25 -28.86 -15.45
CA ARG A 557 37.76 -28.11 -16.61
C ARG A 557 37.97 -26.61 -16.48
N ASP A 558 38.59 -26.15 -15.39
CA ASP A 558 38.87 -24.75 -15.12
C ASP A 558 37.60 -23.87 -15.24
N LEU A 559 36.51 -24.29 -14.59
CA LEU A 559 35.23 -23.59 -14.70
C LEU A 559 35.20 -22.32 -13.84
N HIS A 560 34.66 -21.24 -14.40
CA HIS A 560 34.33 -20.04 -13.64
C HIS A 560 32.93 -20.19 -13.01
N ILE A 561 32.88 -20.56 -11.73
CA ILE A 561 31.62 -20.73 -10.99
C ILE A 561 31.32 -19.47 -10.17
N ARG A 562 30.13 -18.90 -10.37
CA ARG A 562 29.74 -17.61 -9.76
C ARG A 562 28.34 -17.70 -9.17
N GLY A 563 28.13 -17.09 -8.00
CA GLY A 563 26.79 -16.81 -7.48
C GLY A 563 26.28 -15.47 -7.99
N SER A 564 24.97 -15.33 -8.15
CA SER A 564 24.30 -14.06 -8.42
C SER A 564 23.22 -13.80 -7.38
N ILE A 565 23.24 -12.60 -6.78
CA ILE A 565 22.25 -12.16 -5.80
C ILE A 565 21.74 -10.77 -6.18
N ARG A 566 20.41 -10.63 -6.32
CA ARG A 566 19.72 -9.37 -6.65
C ARG A 566 20.32 -8.71 -7.92
N TYR A 567 20.86 -7.50 -7.81
CA TYR A 567 21.40 -6.69 -8.91
C TYR A 567 22.39 -5.62 -8.44
N THR A 568 23.25 -5.17 -9.35
CA THR A 568 24.24 -4.10 -9.11
C THR A 568 23.96 -2.86 -9.97
N VAL A 569 24.83 -1.85 -9.85
CA VAL A 569 24.79 -0.61 -10.62
C VAL A 569 24.53 -0.89 -12.10
N GLY A 570 23.55 -0.18 -12.66
CA GLY A 570 23.18 -0.22 -14.06
C GLY A 570 22.13 -1.28 -14.43
N CYS A 571 21.80 -2.24 -13.54
CA CYS A 571 20.85 -3.31 -13.90
C CYS A 571 19.42 -2.79 -14.05
N TYR A 572 18.95 -1.96 -13.11
CA TYR A 572 17.63 -1.33 -13.17
C TYR A 572 17.40 -0.43 -14.40
N PRO A 573 18.27 0.56 -14.69
CA PRO A 573 18.08 1.39 -15.88
C PRO A 573 18.17 0.56 -17.17
N THR A 574 19.06 -0.45 -17.22
CA THR A 574 19.11 -1.39 -18.36
C THR A 574 17.80 -2.17 -18.49
N ALA A 575 17.19 -2.62 -17.38
CA ALA A 575 15.91 -3.31 -17.40
C ALA A 575 14.79 -2.42 -17.94
N VAL A 576 14.72 -1.16 -17.49
CA VAL A 576 13.80 -0.15 -18.04
C VAL A 576 14.00 0.00 -19.55
N ASP A 577 15.25 0.16 -20.01
CA ASP A 577 15.55 0.32 -21.44
C ASP A 577 15.18 -0.92 -22.27
N LEU A 578 15.43 -2.12 -21.76
CA LEU A 578 15.09 -3.38 -22.45
C LEU A 578 13.58 -3.56 -22.62
N ILE A 579 12.79 -3.18 -21.61
CA ILE A 579 11.33 -3.22 -21.69
C ILE A 579 10.82 -2.10 -22.60
N ALA A 580 11.25 -0.85 -22.34
CA ALA A 580 10.79 0.31 -23.08
C ALA A 580 11.14 0.27 -24.57
N SER A 581 12.24 -0.37 -24.96
CA SER A 581 12.60 -0.56 -26.37
C SER A 581 11.88 -1.74 -27.04
N GLY A 582 11.06 -2.50 -26.31
CA GLY A 582 10.36 -3.68 -26.81
C GLY A 582 11.25 -4.89 -27.04
N LYS A 583 12.52 -4.85 -26.59
CA LYS A 583 13.43 -6.01 -26.66
C LYS A 583 13.00 -7.14 -25.74
N ILE A 584 12.27 -6.82 -24.66
CA ILE A 584 11.66 -7.79 -23.75
C ILE A 584 10.20 -7.42 -23.54
N ASP A 585 9.29 -8.20 -24.12
CA ASP A 585 7.84 -8.04 -23.95
C ASP A 585 7.36 -8.73 -22.67
N VAL A 586 7.55 -8.04 -21.54
CA VAL A 586 7.24 -8.58 -20.21
C VAL A 586 5.75 -8.86 -19.99
N LYS A 587 4.84 -8.23 -20.74
CA LYS A 587 3.38 -8.44 -20.61
C LYS A 587 3.00 -9.89 -20.88
N ARG A 588 3.73 -10.57 -21.77
CA ARG A 588 3.50 -11.99 -22.10
C ARG A 588 3.79 -12.94 -20.95
N LEU A 589 4.52 -12.48 -19.92
CA LEU A 589 4.77 -13.27 -18.70
C LEU A 589 3.62 -13.21 -17.71
N VAL A 590 2.75 -12.20 -17.79
CA VAL A 590 1.66 -11.97 -16.84
C VAL A 590 0.49 -12.90 -17.17
N THR A 591 0.35 -13.96 -16.37
CA THR A 591 -0.70 -14.98 -16.57
C THR A 591 -1.95 -14.67 -15.75
N ASN A 592 -1.82 -13.96 -14.63
CA ASN A 592 -2.92 -13.70 -13.71
C ASN A 592 -2.82 -12.31 -13.09
N ARG A 593 -3.99 -11.70 -12.88
CA ARG A 593 -4.15 -10.40 -12.23
C ARG A 593 -5.16 -10.54 -11.10
N PHE A 594 -4.85 -9.97 -9.95
CA PHE A 594 -5.69 -9.97 -8.77
C PHE A 594 -5.85 -8.56 -8.26
N LYS A 595 -6.99 -8.26 -7.64
CA LYS A 595 -7.15 -7.04 -6.85
C LYS A 595 -6.39 -7.17 -5.53
N PHE A 596 -6.09 -6.04 -4.90
CA PHE A 596 -5.41 -6.01 -3.61
C PHE A 596 -6.08 -6.89 -2.54
N GLU A 597 -7.42 -6.88 -2.49
CA GLU A 597 -8.19 -7.67 -1.51
C GLU A 597 -8.04 -9.18 -1.70
N GLN A 598 -7.56 -9.62 -2.86
CA GLN A 598 -7.35 -11.01 -3.22
C GLN A 598 -5.87 -11.44 -3.11
N ALA A 599 -5.03 -10.64 -2.44
CA ALA A 599 -3.60 -10.93 -2.31
C ALA A 599 -3.33 -12.34 -1.77
N GLU A 600 -4.09 -12.82 -0.77
CA GLU A 600 -3.92 -14.17 -0.23
C GLU A 600 -4.22 -15.27 -1.28
N GLU A 601 -5.29 -15.10 -2.08
CA GLU A 601 -5.62 -16.01 -3.18
C GLU A 601 -4.51 -16.04 -4.24
N ALA A 602 -3.94 -14.86 -4.54
CA ALA A 602 -2.84 -14.72 -5.48
C ALA A 602 -1.58 -15.45 -4.99
N PHE A 603 -1.25 -15.33 -3.71
CA PHE A 603 -0.14 -16.06 -3.07
C PHE A 603 -0.37 -17.58 -3.09
N GLU A 604 -1.60 -18.03 -2.79
CA GLU A 604 -1.96 -19.44 -2.85
C GLU A 604 -1.85 -20.00 -4.28
N LEU A 605 -2.19 -19.22 -5.31
CA LEU A 605 -2.00 -19.62 -6.70
C LEU A 605 -0.51 -19.82 -7.05
N VAL A 606 0.35 -18.86 -6.68
CA VAL A 606 1.80 -18.97 -6.94
C VAL A 606 2.38 -20.17 -6.19
N ARG A 607 1.95 -20.41 -4.94
CA ARG A 607 2.37 -21.56 -4.11
C ARG A 607 2.09 -22.91 -4.76
N GLN A 608 1.01 -23.03 -5.53
CA GLN A 608 0.66 -24.28 -6.22
C GLN A 608 1.64 -24.65 -7.33
N GLY A 609 2.41 -23.68 -7.86
CA GLY A 609 3.46 -23.93 -8.84
C GLY A 609 2.96 -24.55 -10.16
N LYS A 610 1.68 -24.33 -10.51
CA LYS A 610 1.07 -24.88 -11.74
C LYS A 610 1.84 -24.44 -12.98
N GLU A 611 1.91 -25.32 -13.97
CA GLU A 611 2.75 -25.09 -15.15
C GLU A 611 2.33 -23.85 -15.96
N ASN A 612 1.03 -23.56 -16.01
CA ASN A 612 0.45 -22.42 -16.73
C ASN A 612 0.49 -21.08 -15.97
N VAL A 613 1.10 -21.04 -14.79
CA VAL A 613 1.29 -19.80 -14.00
C VAL A 613 2.75 -19.40 -14.11
N ILE A 614 2.99 -18.17 -14.61
CA ILE A 614 4.34 -17.59 -14.78
C ILE A 614 4.48 -16.40 -13.85
N LYS A 615 3.89 -15.26 -14.19
CA LYS A 615 3.88 -14.05 -13.35
C LYS A 615 2.45 -13.71 -12.91
N VAL A 616 2.30 -13.51 -11.61
CA VAL A 616 1.06 -13.02 -11.00
C VAL A 616 1.27 -11.58 -10.56
N ILE A 617 0.33 -10.73 -10.92
CA ILE A 617 0.32 -9.30 -10.58
C ILE A 617 -0.85 -9.03 -9.64
N ILE A 618 -0.58 -8.26 -8.59
CA ILE A 618 -1.59 -7.71 -7.69
C ILE A 618 -1.69 -6.21 -7.98
N GLU A 619 -2.90 -5.76 -8.31
CA GLU A 619 -3.23 -4.34 -8.43
C GLU A 619 -3.16 -3.69 -7.03
N GLY A 620 -2.58 -2.50 -6.97
CA GLY A 620 -2.48 -1.71 -5.76
C GLY A 620 -3.83 -1.25 -5.22
N VAL A 621 -3.83 -0.76 -3.98
CA VAL A 621 -5.03 -0.20 -3.36
C VAL A 621 -5.46 1.04 -4.14
N SER A 622 -6.73 1.11 -4.56
CA SER A 622 -7.26 2.29 -5.26
C SER A 622 -6.94 3.57 -4.48
N SER A 623 -6.45 4.59 -5.19
CA SER A 623 -6.13 5.92 -4.65
C SER A 623 -7.34 6.55 -3.98
#